data_AF-A0A9Q9CGE6-F1
#
_entry.id   AF-A0A9Q9CGE6-F1
#
_cell.length_a   1.000
_cell.length_b   1.000
_cell.length_c   1.000
_cell.angle_alpha   90.00
_cell.angle_beta   90.00
_cell.angle_gamma   90.00
#
_symmetry.space_group_name_H-M   'P 1'
#
loop_
_entity.id
_entity.type
_entity.pdbx_description
1 polymer ?
#
loop_
_entity_poly.entity_id
_entity_poly.type
_entity_poly.pdbx_seq_one_letter_code
_entity_poly.pdbx_strand_id
1 'polypeptide(L)'
;MITANFNYQNNKVESFEISGHAFAGEPGEDLVCAAVSAVTFGLTNSIINLDESELSIKMEDGYLLVENLPVSDACQTLIYGMITSLQTIEEDQFKYLTVIENK
;
A
#
# COMPACT_ATOMS: atom_id res chain seq x y z
N MET A 1 14.20 4.13 -2.97
CA MET A 1 13.00 5.01 -3.07
C MET A 1 11.78 4.16 -3.38
N ILE A 2 10.83 4.17 -2.46
CA ILE A 2 9.58 3.43 -2.48
C ILE A 2 8.52 4.28 -3.17
N THR A 3 7.65 3.64 -3.95
CA THR A 3 6.42 4.26 -4.46
C THR A 3 5.21 3.46 -4.03
N ALA A 4 4.13 4.17 -3.67
CA ALA A 4 2.83 3.59 -3.38
C ALA A 4 1.79 4.23 -4.30
N ASN A 5 1.35 3.49 -5.32
CA ASN A 5 0.37 3.93 -6.30
C ASN A 5 -1.00 3.34 -5.99
N PHE A 6 -2.03 4.20 -5.96
CA PHE A 6 -3.42 3.81 -5.76
C PHE A 6 -4.23 4.18 -6.99
N ASN A 7 -4.91 3.20 -7.60
CA ASN A 7 -5.73 3.41 -8.78
C ASN A 7 -7.21 3.43 -8.41
N TYR A 8 -7.91 4.46 -8.88
CA TYR A 8 -9.32 4.66 -8.61
C TYR A 8 -10.18 4.34 -9.82
N GLN A 9 -11.37 3.82 -9.56
CA GLN A 9 -12.47 3.76 -10.51
C GLN A 9 -13.76 4.14 -9.78
N ASN A 10 -14.56 5.02 -10.37
CA ASN A 10 -15.81 5.52 -9.76
C ASN A 10 -15.63 6.04 -8.31
N ASN A 11 -14.53 6.76 -8.04
CA ASN A 11 -14.14 7.27 -6.71
C ASN A 11 -13.87 6.19 -5.64
N LYS A 12 -13.63 4.94 -6.03
CA LYS A 12 -13.22 3.85 -5.15
C LYS A 12 -11.88 3.29 -5.60
N VAL A 13 -11.05 2.87 -4.65
CA VAL A 13 -9.77 2.24 -4.98
C VAL A 13 -10.04 0.79 -5.39
N GLU A 14 -9.58 0.41 -6.58
CA GLU A 14 -9.73 -0.95 -7.12
C GLU A 14 -8.42 -1.75 -7.11
N SER A 15 -7.28 -1.05 -7.13
CA SER A 15 -5.96 -1.66 -7.01
C SER A 15 -4.96 -0.71 -6.38
N PHE A 16 -3.88 -1.30 -5.84
CA PHE A 16 -2.69 -0.54 -5.47
C PHE A 16 -1.42 -1.33 -5.77
N GLU A 17 -0.32 -0.60 -5.92
CA GLU A 17 0.99 -1.11 -6.24
C GLU A 17 2.04 -0.45 -5.35
N ILE A 18 2.89 -1.25 -4.71
CA ILE A 18 4.01 -0.80 -3.90
C ILE A 18 5.30 -1.32 -4.52
N SER A 19 6.22 -0.43 -4.86
CA SER A 19 7.51 -0.80 -5.47
C SER A 19 8.69 -0.20 -4.70
N GLY A 20 9.85 -0.87 -4.73
CA GLY A 20 11.08 -0.42 -4.09
C GLY A 20 11.14 -0.62 -2.56
N HIS A 21 10.24 -1.41 -1.99
CA HIS A 21 10.16 -1.65 -0.53
C HIS A 21 11.04 -2.83 -0.04
N ALA A 22 11.77 -3.48 -0.93
CA ALA A 22 12.87 -4.37 -0.59
C ALA A 22 14.16 -3.78 -1.13
N PHE A 23 15.28 -4.29 -0.61
CA PHE A 23 16.65 -3.78 -0.73
C PHE A 23 16.95 -2.67 0.29
N ALA A 24 17.87 -3.01 1.18
CA ALA A 24 18.50 -2.09 2.12
C ALA A 24 19.39 -1.13 1.33
N GLY A 25 18.98 0.13 1.21
CA GLY A 25 19.80 1.17 0.63
C GLY A 25 20.57 1.95 1.70
N GLU A 26 20.43 3.28 1.70
CA GLU A 26 21.13 4.15 2.64
C GLU A 26 20.69 3.94 4.10
N PRO A 27 21.51 4.28 5.12
CA PRO A 27 21.11 4.17 6.52
C PRO A 27 19.77 4.86 6.79
N GLY A 28 18.80 4.11 7.33
CA GLY A 28 17.44 4.58 7.59
C GLY A 28 16.38 4.10 6.58
N GLU A 29 16.78 3.73 5.36
CA GLU A 29 15.86 3.18 4.34
C GLU A 29 15.20 1.88 4.83
N ASP A 30 15.94 1.04 5.56
CA ASP A 30 15.42 -0.19 6.17
C ASP A 30 14.24 0.04 7.12
N LEU A 31 14.25 1.15 7.88
CA LEU A 31 13.16 1.49 8.79
C LEU A 31 11.90 1.91 8.03
N VAL A 32 12.07 2.64 6.92
CA VAL A 32 10.96 3.05 6.05
C VAL A 32 10.38 1.85 5.32
N CYS A 33 11.23 0.97 4.77
CA CYS A 33 10.80 -0.29 4.16
C CYS A 33 10.00 -1.16 5.13
N ALA A 34 10.45 -1.30 6.38
CA ALA A 34 9.75 -2.03 7.42
C ALA A 34 8.39 -1.38 7.77
N ALA A 35 8.34 -0.05 7.91
CA ALA A 35 7.11 0.68 8.20
C ALA A 35 6.08 0.53 7.06
N VAL A 36 6.50 0.74 5.81
CA VAL A 36 5.64 0.57 4.63
C VAL A 36 5.12 -0.87 4.55
N SER A 37 5.99 -1.87 4.73
CA SER A 37 5.62 -3.29 4.68
C SER A 37 4.61 -3.65 5.77
N ALA A 38 4.78 -3.11 6.99
CA ALA A 38 3.85 -3.37 8.09
C ALA A 38 2.45 -2.82 7.78
N VAL A 39 2.36 -1.60 7.23
CA VAL A 39 1.09 -0.97 6.84
C VAL A 39 0.43 -1.74 5.69
N THR A 40 1.17 -2.01 4.61
CA THR A 40 0.61 -2.58 3.38
C THR A 40 0.18 -4.02 3.58
N PHE A 41 1.05 -4.88 4.15
CA PHE A 41 0.69 -6.28 4.40
C PHE A 41 -0.38 -6.43 5.48
N GLY A 42 -0.30 -5.64 6.56
CA GLY A 42 -1.28 -5.68 7.65
C GLY A 42 -2.69 -5.37 7.17
N LEU A 43 -2.85 -4.31 6.36
CA LEU A 43 -4.16 -3.91 5.83
C LEU A 43 -4.62 -4.80 4.67
N THR A 44 -3.71 -5.31 3.83
CA THR A 44 -4.06 -6.32 2.81
C THR A 44 -4.65 -7.57 3.47
N ASN A 45 -4.00 -8.09 4.51
CA ASN A 45 -4.51 -9.24 5.26
C ASN A 45 -5.83 -8.93 5.98
N SER A 46 -6.01 -7.69 6.44
CA SER A 46 -7.28 -7.26 7.06
C SER A 46 -8.41 -7.26 6.05
N ILE A 47 -8.17 -6.81 4.81
CA ILE A 47 -9.16 -6.83 3.72
C ILE A 47 -9.54 -8.27 3.39
N ILE A 48 -8.56 -9.17 3.18
CA ILE A 48 -8.79 -10.59 2.90
C ILE A 48 -9.68 -11.22 3.97
N ASN A 49 -9.38 -10.98 5.25
CA ASN A 49 -10.14 -11.56 6.37
C ASN A 49 -11.52 -10.94 6.57
N LEU A 50 -11.69 -9.66 6.22
CA LEU A 50 -12.94 -8.93 6.41
C LEU A 50 -14.03 -9.43 5.44
N ASP A 51 -13.67 -9.59 4.18
CA ASP A 51 -14.62 -9.87 3.10
C ASP A 51 -14.45 -11.29 2.51
N GLU A 52 -13.64 -12.16 3.13
CA GLU A 52 -13.19 -13.44 2.55
C GLU A 52 -12.73 -13.28 1.08
N SER A 53 -12.04 -12.16 0.82
CA SER A 53 -11.88 -11.65 -0.55
C SER A 53 -10.88 -12.49 -1.34
N GLU A 54 -11.25 -12.83 -2.58
CA GLU A 54 -10.33 -13.39 -3.56
C GLU A 54 -9.56 -12.27 -4.26
N LEU A 55 -8.59 -11.68 -3.55
CA LEU A 55 -7.70 -10.66 -4.12
C LEU A 55 -6.76 -11.30 -5.16
N SER A 56 -6.48 -10.56 -6.24
CA SER A 56 -5.37 -10.89 -7.14
C SER A 56 -4.11 -10.24 -6.58
N ILE A 57 -3.15 -11.05 -6.10
CA ILE A 57 -1.91 -10.58 -5.48
C ILE A 57 -0.72 -11.05 -6.30
N LYS A 58 0.09 -10.11 -6.75
CA LYS A 58 1.40 -10.38 -7.35
C LYS A 58 2.49 -9.83 -6.44
N MET A 59 3.41 -10.68 -6.03
CA MET A 59 4.52 -10.32 -5.14
C MET A 59 5.84 -10.80 -5.74
N GLU A 60 6.81 -9.89 -5.80
CA GLU A 60 8.20 -10.14 -6.18
C GLU A 60 9.12 -9.37 -5.22
N ASP A 61 10.44 -9.52 -5.33
CA ASP A 61 11.39 -8.82 -4.44
C ASP A 61 11.21 -7.30 -4.53
N GLY A 62 10.67 -6.72 -3.45
CA GLY A 62 10.43 -5.27 -3.35
C GLY A 62 9.26 -4.78 -4.18
N TYR A 63 8.38 -5.68 -4.61
CA TYR A 63 7.21 -5.37 -5.41
C TYR A 63 5.97 -6.08 -4.88
N LEU A 64 4.89 -5.32 -4.71
CA LEU A 64 3.57 -5.80 -4.34
C LEU A 64 2.54 -5.14 -5.24
N LEU A 65 1.72 -5.92 -5.91
CA LEU A 65 0.53 -5.47 -6.62
C LEU A 65 -0.67 -6.22 -6.05
N VAL A 66 -1.71 -5.46 -5.69
CA VAL A 66 -2.99 -5.98 -5.21
C VAL A 66 -4.10 -5.43 -6.08
N GLU A 67 -4.88 -6.31 -6.66
CA GLU A 67 -5.99 -6.01 -7.56
C GLU A 67 -7.27 -6.74 -7.11
N ASN A 68 -8.39 -6.40 -7.75
CA ASN A 68 -9.73 -6.89 -7.41
C ASN A 68 -10.13 -6.54 -5.96
N LEU A 69 -9.77 -5.34 -5.50
CA LEU A 69 -10.16 -4.89 -4.17
C LEU A 69 -11.69 -4.76 -4.06
N PRO A 70 -12.29 -5.26 -2.96
CA PRO A 70 -13.70 -5.05 -2.70
C PRO A 70 -14.05 -3.57 -2.65
N VAL A 71 -15.18 -3.21 -3.26
CA VAL A 71 -15.72 -1.85 -3.23
C VAL A 71 -16.66 -1.61 -2.04
N SER A 72 -16.66 -2.51 -1.05
CA SER A 72 -17.43 -2.38 0.20
C SER A 72 -16.94 -1.16 1.00
N ASP A 73 -17.84 -0.48 1.71
CA ASP A 73 -17.45 0.71 2.50
C ASP A 73 -16.43 0.37 3.59
N ALA A 74 -16.50 -0.85 4.13
CA ALA A 74 -15.57 -1.34 5.13
C ALA A 74 -14.16 -1.58 4.54
N CYS A 75 -14.05 -2.20 3.37
CA CYS A 75 -12.78 -2.31 2.64
C CYS A 75 -12.21 -0.94 2.28
N GLN A 76 -13.03 -0.04 1.74
CA GLN A 76 -12.59 1.31 1.39
C GLN A 76 -12.14 2.12 2.61
N THR A 77 -12.73 1.89 3.79
CA THR A 77 -12.26 2.48 5.05
C THR A 77 -10.87 1.97 5.44
N LEU A 78 -10.59 0.67 5.28
CA LEU A 78 -9.25 0.12 5.52
C LEU A 78 -8.22 0.69 4.53
N ILE A 79 -8.59 0.82 3.26
CA ILE A 79 -7.72 1.41 2.22
C ILE A 79 -7.46 2.89 2.53
N TYR A 80 -8.47 3.65 2.94
CA TYR A 80 -8.28 5.03 3.37
C TYR A 80 -7.30 5.13 4.56
N GLY A 81 -7.41 4.22 5.53
CA GLY A 81 -6.44 4.10 6.63
C GLY A 81 -5.03 3.76 6.15
N MET A 82 -4.89 2.91 5.12
CA MET A 82 -3.61 2.59 4.49
C MET A 82 -2.97 3.84 3.88
N ILE A 83 -3.70 4.54 3.02
CA ILE A 83 -3.24 5.76 2.34
C ILE A 83 -2.82 6.81 3.36
N THR A 84 -3.66 7.05 4.38
CA THR A 84 -3.36 8.00 5.45
C THR A 84 -2.07 7.65 6.19
N SER A 85 -1.87 6.37 6.51
CA SER A 85 -0.67 5.91 7.21
C SER A 85 0.59 6.06 6.36
N LEU A 86 0.51 5.76 5.06
CA LEU A 86 1.62 5.91 4.12
C LEU A 86 1.96 7.38 3.87
N GLN A 87 0.95 8.26 3.74
CA GLN A 87 1.16 9.70 3.62
C GLN A 87 1.80 10.28 4.88
N THR A 88 1.43 9.79 6.07
CA THR A 88 2.08 10.18 7.33
C THR A 88 3.57 9.79 7.32
N ILE A 89 3.92 8.61 6.80
CA ILE A 89 5.32 8.18 6.65
C ILE A 89 6.04 9.06 5.62
N GLU A 90 5.39 9.38 4.50
CA GLU A 90 5.92 10.24 3.44
C GLU A 90 6.24 11.65 3.97
N GLU A 91 5.38 12.24 4.81
CA GLU A 91 5.61 13.56 5.39
C GLU A 91 6.93 13.61 6.21
N ASP A 92 7.18 12.57 7.01
CA ASP A 92 8.40 12.47 7.82
C ASP A 92 9.63 12.04 7.01
N GLN A 93 9.44 11.24 5.96
CA GLN A 93 10.50 10.53 5.23
C GLN A 93 10.40 10.71 3.70
N PHE A 94 10.05 11.92 3.23
CA PHE A 94 9.75 12.23 1.83
C PHE A 94 10.85 11.87 0.81
N LYS A 95 12.08 11.65 1.28
CA LYS A 95 13.20 11.19 0.44
C LYS A 95 13.11 9.71 0.06
N TYR A 96 12.33 8.92 0.81
CA TYR A 96 12.30 7.47 0.73
C TYR A 96 10.96 6.92 0.25
N LEU A 97 9.86 7.65 0.38
CA LEU A 97 8.52 7.21 -0.04
C LEU A 97 7.83 8.31 -0.85
N THR A 98 7.09 7.91 -1.87
CA THR A 98 6.12 8.78 -2.56
C THR A 98 4.76 8.10 -2.66
N VAL A 99 3.69 8.78 -2.27
CA VAL A 99 2.31 8.30 -2.39
C VAL A 99 1.62 8.97 -3.57
N ILE A 100 1.03 8.16 -4.46
CA ILE A 100 0.42 8.63 -5.71
C ILE A 100 -1.02 8.11 -5.76
N GLU A 101 -1.98 9.04 -5.90
CA GLU A 101 -3.40 8.73 -6.07
C GLU A 101 -3.84 9.05 -7.50
N ASN A 102 -4.05 8.02 -8.32
CA ASN A 102 -4.51 8.15 -9.70
C ASN A 102 -6.05 8.16 -9.75
N LYS A 103 -6.63 9.36 -9.59
CA LYS A 103 -8.08 9.61 -9.53
C LYS A 103 -8.75 9.72 -10.90
#